data_AF-A0A412EKT1-F1
#
_entry.id   AF-A0A412EKT1-F1
#
_cell.length_a   1.000
_cell.length_b   1.000
_cell.length_c   1.000
_cell.angle_alpha   90.00
_cell.angle_beta   90.00
_cell.angle_gamma   90.00
#
_symmetry.space_group_name_H-M   'P 1'
#
loop_
_entity.id
_entity.type
_entity.pdbx_description
1 polymer ?
#
loop_
_entity_poly.entity_id
_entity_poly.type
_entity_poly.pdbx_seq_one_letter_code
_entity_poly.pdbx_strand_id
1 'polypeptide(L)'
;MIGEGMNRAERRRQQKASEKARLNAPYNFSNFSLEQISKVTGARVEALKLYLKQREDEIREELIKESQEKLWKAEDYIAVANILISLYAIKMTWGFTKSNQRFLDNINPAKEYVERVGIEQAYQECHDLMDINIEFDSFDINKEFGFGESEE
;
A
#
# COMPACT_ATOMS: atom_id res chain seq x y z
N MET A 1 37.83 31.66 49.77
CA MET A 1 37.35 30.28 49.57
C MET A 1 37.89 29.79 48.24
N ILE A 2 38.88 28.89 48.28
CA ILE A 2 39.53 28.34 47.07
C ILE A 2 38.66 27.16 46.63
N GLY A 3 38.06 27.25 45.44
CA GLY A 3 37.27 26.17 44.87
C GLY A 3 38.14 24.95 44.60
N GLU A 4 37.85 23.84 45.24
CA GLU A 4 38.51 22.56 44.97
C GLU A 4 38.18 22.12 43.54
N GLY A 5 39.18 22.22 42.66
CA GLY A 5 39.08 21.74 41.29
C GLY A 5 38.99 20.21 41.27
N MET A 6 37.92 19.71 40.66
CA MET A 6 37.56 18.29 40.53
C MET A 6 38.76 17.36 40.24
N ASN A 7 38.92 16.33 41.07
CA ASN A 7 40.04 15.38 41.05
C ASN A 7 40.03 14.53 39.77
N ARG A 8 41.20 14.07 39.33
CA ARG A 8 41.40 13.18 38.17
C ARG A 8 40.51 11.93 38.20
N ALA A 9 40.25 11.39 39.38
CA ALA A 9 39.34 10.25 39.57
C ALA A 9 37.87 10.62 39.32
N GLU A 10 37.43 11.80 39.76
CA GLU A 10 36.08 12.31 39.54
C GLU A 10 35.86 12.66 38.08
N ARG A 11 36.84 13.28 37.40
CA ARG A 11 36.81 13.51 35.94
C ARG A 11 36.61 12.21 35.16
N ARG A 12 37.32 11.14 35.53
CA ARG A 12 37.16 9.82 34.90
C ARG A 12 35.78 9.21 35.15
N ARG A 13 35.23 9.37 36.36
CA ARG A 13 33.87 8.89 36.67
C ARG A 13 32.81 9.67 35.89
N GLN A 14 32.97 10.99 35.78
CA GLN A 14 32.04 11.85 35.05
C GLN A 14 32.09 11.59 33.54
N GLN A 15 33.28 11.36 32.96
CA GLN A 15 33.43 10.93 31.56
C GLN A 15 32.73 9.59 31.31
N LYS A 16 32.99 8.57 32.14
CA LYS A 16 32.31 7.26 32.01
C LYS A 16 30.80 7.37 32.18
N ALA A 17 30.32 8.21 33.08
CA ALA A 17 28.89 8.47 33.27
C ALA A 17 28.28 9.19 32.06
N SER A 18 29.00 10.14 31.45
CA SER A 18 28.56 10.85 30.24
C SER A 18 28.56 9.96 29.00
N GLU A 19 29.54 9.06 28.85
CA GLU A 19 29.56 8.05 27.78
C GLU A 19 28.41 7.08 27.94
N LYS A 20 28.16 6.59 29.15
CA LYS A 20 27.03 5.70 29.46
C LYS A 20 25.67 6.40 29.24
N ALA A 21 25.57 7.69 29.53
CA ALA A 21 24.39 8.48 29.25
C ALA A 21 24.17 8.74 27.74
N ARG A 22 25.24 8.99 26.96
CA ARG A 22 25.17 9.09 25.49
C ARG A 22 24.78 7.77 24.84
N LEU A 23 25.23 6.64 25.39
CA LEU A 23 24.84 5.29 24.96
C LEU A 23 23.36 4.95 25.25
N ASN A 24 22.72 5.66 26.17
CA ASN A 24 21.33 5.43 26.58
C ASN A 24 20.31 6.30 25.85
N ALA A 25 20.73 7.27 25.03
CA ALA A 25 19.82 7.97 24.13
C ALA A 25 19.60 7.11 22.88
N PRO A 26 18.34 6.94 22.40
CA PRO A 26 18.10 6.21 21.16
C PRO A 26 18.90 6.89 20.04
N TYR A 27 19.83 6.14 19.44
CA TYR A 27 20.67 6.65 18.37
C TYR A 27 19.80 6.99 17.16
N ASN A 28 19.76 8.27 16.78
CA ASN A 28 19.19 8.67 15.52
C ASN A 28 20.23 8.44 14.40
N PHE A 29 20.15 7.28 13.75
CA PHE A 29 21.07 6.87 12.69
C PHE A 29 20.76 7.48 11.31
N SER A 30 19.76 8.34 11.18
CA SER A 30 19.32 8.90 9.88
C SER A 30 20.43 9.63 9.09
N ASN A 31 21.51 10.06 9.76
CA ASN A 31 22.66 10.72 9.12
C ASN A 31 23.99 9.93 9.29
N PHE A 32 23.93 8.66 9.67
CA PHE A 32 25.12 7.84 9.89
C PHE A 32 25.40 6.97 8.67
N SER A 33 26.67 6.94 8.25
CA SER A 33 27.18 5.91 7.33
C SER A 33 27.17 4.53 8.00
N LEU A 34 27.06 3.46 7.21
CA LEU A 34 27.09 2.08 7.72
C LEU A 34 28.36 1.79 8.54
N GLU A 35 29.49 2.40 8.19
CA GLU A 35 30.76 2.29 8.92
C GLU A 35 30.67 2.95 10.31
N GLN A 36 29.99 4.09 10.42
CA GLN A 36 29.75 4.75 11.71
C GLN A 36 28.79 3.93 12.57
N ILE A 37 27.73 3.36 11.97
CA ILE A 37 26.80 2.47 12.67
C ILE A 37 27.52 1.21 13.17
N SER A 38 28.35 0.59 12.31
CA SER A 38 29.17 -0.57 12.66
C SER A 38 30.09 -0.29 13.85
N LYS A 39 30.74 0.88 13.88
CA LYS A 39 31.62 1.28 15.00
C LYS A 39 30.87 1.47 16.32
N VAL A 40 29.65 2.00 16.28
CA VAL A 40 28.85 2.27 17.48
C VAL A 40 28.17 1.01 18.00
N THR A 41 27.69 0.15 17.09
CA THR A 41 26.93 -1.06 17.44
C THR A 41 27.81 -2.29 17.65
N GLY A 42 29.04 -2.27 17.15
CA GLY A 42 29.94 -3.43 17.12
C GLY A 42 29.56 -4.49 16.08
N ALA A 43 28.50 -4.26 15.29
CA ALA A 43 28.08 -5.16 14.23
C ALA A 43 28.97 -5.01 12.99
N ARG A 44 29.16 -6.08 12.22
CA ARG A 44 29.88 -6.02 10.94
C ARG A 44 29.05 -5.27 9.90
N VAL A 45 29.69 -4.44 9.08
CA VAL A 45 29.03 -3.69 8.00
C VAL A 45 28.19 -4.59 7.09
N GLU A 46 28.71 -5.77 6.70
CA GLU A 46 27.97 -6.72 5.87
C GLU A 46 26.71 -7.28 6.54
N ALA A 47 26.74 -7.48 7.87
CA ALA A 47 25.56 -7.91 8.61
C ALA A 47 24.51 -6.79 8.67
N LEU A 48 24.95 -5.53 8.79
CA LEU A 48 24.05 -4.37 8.75
C LEU A 48 23.41 -4.18 7.38
N LYS A 49 24.16 -4.40 6.29
CA LYS A 49 23.61 -4.37 4.91
C LYS A 49 22.55 -5.45 4.70
N LEU A 50 22.84 -6.68 5.12
CA LEU A 50 21.88 -7.78 5.01
C LEU A 50 20.61 -7.50 5.81
N TYR A 51 20.77 -7.00 7.04
CA TYR A 51 19.65 -6.61 7.89
C TYR A 51 18.81 -5.48 7.27
N LEU A 52 19.47 -4.44 6.73
CA LEU A 52 18.77 -3.35 6.05
C LEU A 52 17.96 -3.86 4.87
N LYS A 53 18.57 -4.69 4.01
CA LYS A 53 17.87 -5.28 2.86
C LYS A 53 16.65 -6.09 3.29
N GLN A 54 16.80 -6.96 4.30
CA GLN A 54 15.67 -7.74 4.83
C GLN A 54 14.55 -6.85 5.34
N ARG A 55 14.87 -5.76 6.05
CA ARG A 55 13.87 -4.80 6.54
C ARG A 55 13.20 -4.02 5.42
N GLU A 56 13.95 -3.62 4.39
CA GLU A 56 13.37 -2.98 3.20
C GLU A 56 12.42 -3.91 2.46
N ASP A 57 12.78 -5.18 2.32
CA ASP A 57 11.94 -6.19 1.69
C ASP A 57 10.66 -6.45 2.51
N GLU A 58 10.77 -6.61 3.84
CA GLU A 58 9.61 -6.75 4.75
C GLU A 58 8.67 -5.54 4.67
N ILE A 59 9.22 -4.31 4.76
CA ILE A 59 8.43 -3.09 4.67
C ILE A 59 7.75 -2.98 3.31
N ARG A 60 8.46 -3.33 2.23
CA ARG A 60 7.89 -3.33 0.87
C ARG A 60 6.72 -4.31 0.77
N GLU A 61 6.87 -5.54 1.27
CA GLU A 61 5.81 -6.54 1.27
C GLU A 61 4.59 -6.09 2.08
N GLU A 62 4.81 -5.52 3.28
CA GLU A 62 3.73 -4.98 4.11
C GLU A 62 2.99 -3.84 3.42
N LEU A 63 3.71 -2.90 2.81
CA LEU A 63 3.12 -1.77 2.08
C LEU A 63 2.32 -2.22 0.86
N ILE A 64 2.84 -3.18 0.09
CA ILE A 64 2.15 -3.74 -1.07
C ILE A 64 0.85 -4.41 -0.61
N LYS A 65 0.93 -5.24 0.43
CA LYS A 65 -0.24 -5.94 0.97
C LYS A 65 -1.29 -4.96 1.48
N GLU A 66 -0.89 -3.95 2.25
CA GLU A 66 -1.81 -2.93 2.76
C GLU A 66 -2.46 -2.14 1.62
N SER A 67 -1.68 -1.82 0.58
CA SER A 67 -2.17 -1.12 -0.61
C SER A 67 -3.17 -1.98 -1.38
N GLN A 68 -2.89 -3.26 -1.59
CA GLN A 68 -3.80 -4.20 -2.23
C GLN A 68 -5.12 -4.36 -1.45
N GLU A 69 -5.06 -4.50 -0.13
CA GLU A 69 -6.27 -4.59 0.71
C GLU A 69 -7.13 -3.32 0.61
N LYS A 70 -6.49 -2.14 0.54
CA LYS A 70 -7.20 -0.86 0.34
C LYS A 70 -7.82 -0.78 -1.05
N LEU A 71 -7.10 -1.23 -2.08
CA LEU A 71 -7.61 -1.27 -3.45
C LEU A 71 -8.82 -2.19 -3.58
N TRP A 72 -8.77 -3.39 -3.01
CA TRP A 72 -9.93 -4.31 -3.02
C TRP A 72 -11.16 -3.73 -2.33
N LYS A 73 -10.98 -3.04 -1.19
CA LYS A 73 -12.09 -2.34 -0.52
C LYS A 73 -12.66 -1.21 -1.36
N ALA A 74 -11.80 -0.45 -2.05
CA ALA A 74 -12.24 0.62 -2.93
C ALA A 74 -12.99 0.07 -4.15
N GLU A 75 -12.50 -1.01 -4.75
CA GLU A 75 -13.14 -1.71 -5.86
C GLU A 75 -14.54 -2.22 -5.47
N ASP A 76 -14.65 -2.92 -4.34
CA ASP A 76 -15.94 -3.41 -3.84
C ASP A 76 -16.93 -2.26 -3.58
N TYR A 77 -16.45 -1.17 -2.96
CA TYR A 77 -17.27 0.02 -2.74
C TYR A 77 -17.78 0.63 -4.05
N ILE A 78 -16.91 0.79 -5.05
CA ILE A 78 -17.28 1.34 -6.36
C ILE A 78 -18.27 0.42 -7.07
N ALA A 79 -18.05 -0.89 -7.03
CA ALA A 79 -18.95 -1.89 -7.63
C ALA A 79 -20.36 -1.81 -7.00
N VAL A 80 -20.45 -1.82 -5.67
CA VAL A 80 -21.73 -1.69 -4.95
C VAL A 80 -22.38 -0.34 -5.24
N ALA A 81 -21.62 0.76 -5.25
CA ALA A 81 -22.14 2.08 -5.56
C ALA A 81 -22.77 2.14 -6.97
N ASN A 82 -22.10 1.58 -7.98
CA ASN A 82 -22.59 1.55 -9.35
C ASN A 82 -23.87 0.70 -9.51
N ILE A 83 -23.95 -0.44 -8.79
CA ILE A 83 -25.17 -1.25 -8.74
C ILE A 83 -26.33 -0.46 -8.13
N LEU A 84 -26.09 0.22 -7.00
CA LEU A 84 -27.11 1.03 -6.33
C LEU A 84 -27.59 2.18 -7.22
N ILE A 85 -26.67 2.91 -7.85
CA ILE A 85 -26.99 3.99 -8.80
C ILE A 85 -27.89 3.45 -9.92
N SER A 86 -27.54 2.30 -10.50
CA SER A 86 -28.32 1.65 -11.56
C SER A 86 -29.74 1.29 -11.10
N LEU A 87 -29.87 0.68 -9.92
CA LEU A 87 -31.18 0.34 -9.34
C LEU A 87 -32.05 1.57 -9.08
N TYR A 88 -31.45 2.65 -8.57
CA TYR A 88 -32.15 3.92 -8.37
C TYR A 88 -32.55 4.57 -9.68
N ALA A 89 -31.69 4.54 -10.71
CA ALA A 89 -32.02 5.04 -12.03
C ALA A 89 -33.22 4.30 -12.63
N ILE A 90 -33.22 2.96 -12.62
CA ILE A 90 -34.36 2.14 -13.08
C ILE A 90 -35.63 2.50 -12.31
N LYS A 91 -35.52 2.61 -10.97
CA LYS A 91 -36.66 2.98 -10.12
C LYS A 91 -37.18 4.38 -10.42
N MET A 92 -36.31 5.36 -10.63
CA MET A 92 -36.71 6.75 -10.91
C MET A 92 -37.33 6.90 -12.30
N THR A 93 -36.82 6.15 -13.29
CA THR A 93 -37.34 6.22 -14.67
C THR A 93 -38.65 5.47 -14.84
N TRP A 94 -38.82 4.28 -14.24
CA TRP A 94 -39.97 3.40 -14.52
C TRP A 94 -40.70 2.87 -13.28
N GLY A 95 -40.19 3.08 -12.06
CA GLY A 95 -40.82 2.59 -10.83
C GLY A 95 -40.79 1.07 -10.63
N PHE A 96 -40.00 0.33 -11.41
CA PHE A 96 -40.04 -1.13 -11.47
C PHE A 96 -39.26 -1.83 -10.35
N THR A 97 -39.94 -2.11 -9.24
CA THR A 97 -39.35 -2.84 -8.10
C THR A 97 -39.08 -4.32 -8.38
N LYS A 98 -39.94 -5.02 -9.14
CA LYS A 98 -39.73 -6.44 -9.51
C LYS A 98 -38.60 -6.62 -10.53
N SER A 99 -38.47 -5.71 -11.50
CA SER A 99 -37.38 -5.75 -12.47
C SER A 99 -36.02 -5.49 -11.82
N ASN A 100 -35.97 -4.66 -10.78
CA ASN A 100 -34.77 -4.47 -9.96
C ASN A 100 -34.30 -5.76 -9.25
N GLN A 101 -35.23 -6.57 -8.76
CA GLN A 101 -34.86 -7.87 -8.17
C GLN A 101 -34.26 -8.80 -9.23
N ARG A 102 -34.91 -8.90 -10.40
CA ARG A 102 -34.39 -9.71 -11.51
C ARG A 102 -33.05 -9.21 -12.03
N PHE A 103 -32.82 -7.89 -12.02
CA PHE A 103 -31.51 -7.32 -12.34
C PHE A 103 -30.44 -7.81 -11.36
N LEU A 104 -30.68 -7.70 -10.04
CA LEU A 104 -29.77 -8.19 -9.00
C LEU A 104 -29.43 -9.67 -9.16
N ASP A 105 -30.45 -10.51 -9.41
CA ASP A 105 -30.27 -11.96 -9.59
C ASP A 105 -29.36 -12.31 -10.79
N ASN A 106 -29.24 -11.40 -11.77
CA ASN A 106 -28.42 -11.59 -12.97
C ASN A 106 -27.04 -10.91 -12.91
N ILE A 107 -26.69 -10.18 -11.84
CA ILE A 107 -25.39 -9.49 -11.74
C ILE A 107 -24.23 -10.48 -11.77
N ASN A 108 -24.26 -11.54 -10.96
CA ASN A 108 -23.17 -12.52 -10.93
C ASN A 108 -23.04 -13.27 -12.26
N PRO A 109 -24.12 -13.80 -12.87
CA PRO A 109 -24.05 -14.37 -14.22
C PRO A 109 -23.49 -13.41 -15.28
N ALA A 110 -23.88 -12.13 -15.22
CA ALA A 110 -23.37 -11.11 -16.15
C ALA A 110 -21.89 -10.83 -15.92
N LYS A 111 -21.43 -10.78 -14.66
CA LYS A 111 -20.02 -10.65 -14.32
C LYS A 111 -19.20 -11.81 -14.89
N GLU A 112 -19.63 -13.05 -14.66
CA GLU A 112 -18.98 -14.26 -15.20
C GLU A 112 -18.94 -14.25 -16.75
N TYR A 113 -19.98 -13.72 -17.38
CA TYR A 113 -20.00 -13.54 -18.83
C TYR A 113 -18.92 -12.56 -19.29
N VAL A 114 -18.89 -11.36 -18.71
CA VAL A 114 -17.92 -10.30 -19.06
C VAL A 114 -16.48 -10.76 -18.81
N GLU A 115 -16.21 -11.44 -17.70
CA GLU A 115 -14.89 -12.02 -17.41
C GLU A 115 -14.46 -13.04 -18.47
N ARG A 116 -15.41 -13.83 -18.98
CA ARG A 116 -15.12 -14.86 -19.99
C ARG A 116 -14.85 -14.27 -21.38
N VAL A 117 -15.58 -13.24 -21.79
CA VAL A 117 -15.47 -12.66 -23.16
C VAL A 117 -14.52 -11.46 -23.22
N GLY A 118 -14.23 -10.84 -22.07
CA GLY A 118 -13.45 -9.60 -21.98
C GLY A 118 -14.33 -8.35 -22.08
N ILE A 119 -13.89 -7.28 -21.39
CA ILE A 119 -14.65 -6.02 -21.26
C ILE A 119 -14.88 -5.36 -22.62
N GLU A 120 -13.88 -5.33 -23.50
CA GLU A 120 -13.98 -4.69 -24.82
C GLU A 120 -15.02 -5.39 -25.71
N GLN A 121 -15.01 -6.72 -25.73
CA GLN A 121 -16.01 -7.48 -26.48
C GLN A 121 -17.41 -7.30 -25.89
N ALA A 122 -17.55 -7.38 -24.56
CA ALA A 122 -18.84 -7.15 -23.91
C ALA A 122 -19.39 -5.74 -24.18
N TYR A 123 -18.52 -4.73 -24.22
CA TYR A 123 -18.87 -3.37 -24.60
C TYR A 123 -19.39 -3.31 -26.04
N GLN A 124 -18.67 -3.90 -27.00
CA GLN A 124 -19.09 -3.91 -28.40
C GLN A 124 -20.45 -4.58 -28.58
N GLU A 125 -20.69 -5.71 -27.90
CA GLU A 125 -21.99 -6.38 -27.91
C GLU A 125 -23.11 -5.50 -27.36
N CYS A 126 -22.84 -4.74 -26.29
CA CYS A 126 -23.81 -3.79 -25.75
C CYS A 126 -24.11 -2.65 -26.72
N HIS A 127 -23.09 -2.12 -27.38
CA HIS A 127 -23.25 -1.09 -28.40
C HIS A 127 -24.10 -1.60 -29.58
N ASP A 128 -23.73 -2.75 -30.15
CA ASP A 128 -24.38 -3.29 -31.35
C ASP A 128 -25.83 -3.73 -31.10
N LEU A 129 -26.10 -4.31 -29.92
CA LEU A 129 -27.42 -4.86 -29.61
C LEU A 129 -28.38 -3.83 -29.01
N MET A 130 -27.86 -2.84 -28.28
CA MET A 130 -28.67 -1.95 -27.45
C MET A 130 -28.50 -0.47 -27.81
N ASP A 131 -27.65 -0.14 -28.78
CA ASP A 131 -27.30 1.24 -29.18
C ASP A 131 -26.83 2.09 -27.98
N ILE A 132 -26.15 1.44 -27.02
CA ILE A 132 -25.61 2.08 -25.83
C ILE A 132 -24.19 2.53 -26.14
N ASN A 133 -23.95 3.84 -26.02
CA ASN A 133 -22.61 4.41 -26.04
C ASN A 133 -22.16 4.68 -24.60
N ILE A 134 -21.07 4.05 -24.20
CA ILE A 134 -20.41 4.29 -22.91
C ILE A 134 -19.02 4.84 -23.23
N GLU A 135 -18.64 5.94 -22.58
CA GLU A 135 -17.25 6.40 -22.64
C GLU A 135 -16.37 5.35 -21.95
N PHE A 136 -15.56 4.65 -22.75
CA PHE A 136 -14.65 3.60 -22.28
C PHE A 136 -13.23 3.96 -22.71
N ASP A 137 -12.41 4.37 -21.74
CA ASP A 137 -10.96 4.44 -21.91
C ASP A 137 -10.38 3.07 -21.52
N SER A 138 -9.84 2.36 -22.51
CA SER A 138 -9.10 1.12 -22.30
C SER A 138 -7.93 1.35 -21.35
N PHE A 139 -7.87 0.60 -20.25
CA PHE A 139 -6.88 0.80 -19.19
C PHE A 139 -6.36 -0.53 -18.63
N ASP A 140 -5.04 -0.71 -18.65
CA ASP A 140 -4.39 -1.83 -17.96
C ASP A 140 -3.96 -1.38 -16.56
N ILE A 141 -4.81 -1.68 -15.58
CA ILE A 141 -4.59 -1.31 -14.17
C ILE A 141 -3.33 -1.95 -13.59
N ASN A 142 -2.91 -3.12 -14.07
CA ASN A 142 -1.72 -3.78 -13.53
C ASN A 142 -0.46 -3.12 -14.09
N LYS A 143 -0.49 -2.73 -15.36
CA LYS A 143 0.62 -1.98 -15.97
C LYS A 143 0.75 -0.57 -15.39
N GLU A 144 -0.35 0.17 -15.26
CA GLU A 144 -0.28 1.56 -14.79
C GLU A 144 0.18 1.66 -13.33
N PHE A 145 -0.16 0.68 -12.50
CA PHE A 145 0.27 0.63 -11.10
C PHE A 145 1.61 -0.08 -10.90
N GLY A 146 2.30 -0.46 -11.98
CA GLY A 146 3.63 -1.08 -11.91
C GLY A 146 3.66 -2.50 -11.34
N PHE A 147 2.53 -3.21 -11.35
CA PHE A 147 2.42 -4.58 -10.86
C PHE A 147 2.80 -5.64 -11.90
N GLY A 148 2.98 -5.25 -13.18
CA GLY A 148 3.31 -6.16 -14.29
C GLY A 148 4.79 -6.24 -14.67
N GLU A 149 5.63 -5.32 -14.19
CA GLU A 149 7.07 -5.32 -14.46
C GLU A 149 7.82 -5.98 -13.29
N SER A 150 7.82 -7.31 -13.26
CA SER A 150 8.92 -8.01 -12.59
C SER A 150 10.16 -7.82 -13.46
N GLU A 151 11.14 -7.05 -12.99
CA GLU A 151 12.47 -6.94 -13.61
C GLU A 151 13.02 -8.37 -13.86
N GLU A 152 13.23 -8.71 -15.14
CA GLU A 152 13.99 -9.90 -15.57
C GLU A 152 15.49 -9.75 -15.25
#